data_AF-A0AAW9HK22-F1
#
_entry.id   AF-A0AAW9HK22-F1
#
_cell.length_a   1.000
_cell.length_b   1.000
_cell.length_c   1.000
_cell.angle_alpha   90.00
_cell.angle_beta   90.00
_cell.angle_gamma   90.00
#
_symmetry.space_group_name_H-M   'P 1'
#
loop_
_entity.id
_entity.type
_entity.pdbx_description
1 polymer ?
#
loop_
_entity_poly.entity_id
_entity_poly.type
_entity_poly.pdbx_seq_one_letter_code
_entity_poly.pdbx_strand_id
1 'polypeptide(L)'
;MSVCVLVPAGAGPALARALPYRVAELIPGQPAPRADLAAGETITAVVTAPGAITKTALAQLLASPERNTAWCAPLAGDPNGSDSRSVLAVPAPVYTFDSRALHLCGGLDTAFSLPALAVDAQWRLSAAGVPGEQRTTALLETGTPDLDTTDYLRILTKNLSPAYQLEFLAPLFTALIDHPIRSSEVDTAALDLARRPGNDDVPSLPVPSTTFSGAQVVRDWSASLAGLEDRHAAAIAAARIPDRRLPHMADFLDRVWASAGIPAAERDFLESAFADVRRDDEPSIAFAVAASDTAARARFEQIAGALSEPLYLWDPESKELSERSADPAAPFQAARRDMASAVDTIAVTYILNLPARAVPWSGTHGVIIADVTTANLTAMVRTDWVGVTGTESVGANASVLNETLTVADRVITADTAQRDFVLGALSGNYRLDQNTYDDDHSLTSLVAQENGGIAAALAALRSPIHAYERVETTQLYEEPGKPGARKHPHLRRALRGLASTLKGERK
;
A
#
# COMPACT_ATOMS: atom_id res chain seq x y z
N MET A 1 13.82 -18.35 18.11
CA MET A 1 13.91 -17.67 16.80
C MET A 1 14.04 -18.74 15.75
N SER A 2 12.95 -19.04 15.06
CA SER A 2 12.92 -20.02 13.98
C SER A 2 13.17 -19.27 12.67
N VAL A 3 14.10 -19.71 11.82
CA VAL A 3 14.42 -19.00 10.56
C VAL A 3 13.90 -19.84 9.40
N CYS A 4 13.12 -19.23 8.50
CA CYS A 4 12.66 -19.86 7.27
C CYS A 4 13.46 -19.26 6.11
N VAL A 5 14.27 -20.07 5.41
CA VAL A 5 15.05 -19.57 4.27
C VAL A 5 14.44 -20.14 2.99
N LEU A 6 14.04 -19.24 2.09
CA LEU A 6 13.54 -19.52 0.76
C LEU A 6 14.69 -19.36 -0.24
N VAL A 7 15.01 -20.43 -0.95
CA VAL A 7 16.15 -20.48 -1.90
C VAL A 7 15.65 -21.07 -3.22
N PRO A 8 16.11 -20.58 -4.40
CA PRO A 8 15.68 -21.13 -5.68
C PRO A 8 16.05 -22.60 -5.86
N ALA A 9 15.17 -23.36 -6.51
CA ALA A 9 15.43 -24.74 -6.90
C ALA A 9 16.61 -24.79 -7.88
N GLY A 10 17.78 -25.24 -7.40
CA GLY A 10 19.04 -25.27 -8.16
C GLY A 10 20.21 -24.57 -7.47
N ALA A 11 19.97 -23.81 -6.40
CA ALA A 11 21.04 -23.38 -5.50
C ALA A 11 21.69 -24.62 -4.89
N GLY A 12 23.00 -24.80 -5.12
CA GLY A 12 23.67 -26.06 -4.87
C GLY A 12 23.40 -26.66 -3.48
N PRO A 13 23.45 -28.01 -3.35
CA PRO A 13 23.06 -28.75 -2.14
C PRO A 13 23.80 -28.36 -0.84
N ALA A 14 24.81 -27.49 -0.91
CA ALA A 14 25.55 -26.97 0.22
C ALA A 14 24.78 -25.91 1.04
N LEU A 15 23.95 -25.07 0.42
CA LEU A 15 23.22 -24.01 1.14
C LEU A 15 22.02 -24.58 1.93
N ALA A 16 21.28 -25.52 1.31
CA ALA A 16 20.14 -26.20 1.92
C ALA A 16 20.52 -27.12 3.11
N ARG A 17 21.69 -27.75 3.07
CA ARG A 17 22.20 -28.63 4.16
C ARG A 17 22.81 -27.86 5.33
N ALA A 18 23.07 -26.57 5.16
CA ALA A 18 23.90 -25.78 6.05
C ALA A 18 23.13 -25.02 7.14
N LEU A 19 21.82 -24.87 7.01
CA LEU A 19 21.00 -24.07 7.92
C LEU A 19 20.30 -24.99 8.95
N PRO A 20 20.44 -24.72 10.26
CA PRO A 20 19.93 -25.60 11.32
C PRO A 20 18.41 -25.57 11.53
N TYR A 21 17.67 -24.68 10.83
CA TYR A 21 16.22 -24.52 10.98
C TYR A 21 15.51 -24.57 9.62
N ARG A 22 14.27 -25.09 9.64
CA ARG A 22 13.45 -25.55 8.51
C ARG A 22 13.60 -24.70 7.23
N VAL A 23 14.30 -25.25 6.24
CA VAL A 23 14.27 -24.79 4.86
C VAL A 23 12.93 -25.24 4.26
N ALA A 24 12.20 -24.30 3.68
CA ALA A 24 11.06 -24.62 2.83
C ALA A 24 11.40 -24.25 1.40
N GLU A 25 11.48 -25.24 0.52
CA GLU A 25 11.58 -25.00 -0.91
C GLU A 25 10.19 -24.59 -1.44
N LEU A 26 10.12 -23.45 -2.14
CA LEU A 26 8.93 -23.07 -2.88
C LEU A 26 8.89 -23.87 -4.19
N ILE A 27 8.13 -24.98 -4.18
CA ILE A 27 7.86 -25.77 -5.38
C ILE A 27 6.65 -25.15 -6.10
N PRO A 28 6.74 -24.83 -7.41
CA PRO A 28 5.61 -24.33 -8.18
C PRO A 28 4.38 -25.26 -8.05
N GLY A 29 3.23 -24.69 -7.69
CA GLY A 29 1.96 -25.43 -7.54
C GLY A 29 1.72 -26.06 -6.16
N GLN A 30 2.60 -25.85 -5.18
CA GLN A 30 2.36 -26.22 -3.78
C GLN A 30 1.90 -25.00 -2.97
N PRO A 31 1.02 -25.19 -1.96
CA PRO A 31 0.66 -24.09 -1.06
C PRO A 31 1.91 -23.53 -0.37
N ALA A 32 1.93 -22.21 -0.16
CA ALA A 32 3.04 -21.54 0.52
C ALA A 32 3.39 -22.28 1.84
N PRO A 33 4.68 -22.44 2.16
CA PRO A 33 5.09 -23.25 3.29
C PRO A 33 4.48 -22.75 4.60
N ARG A 34 3.78 -23.65 5.28
CA ARG A 34 3.17 -23.41 6.59
C ARG A 34 4.26 -23.48 7.65
N ALA A 35 4.55 -22.35 8.28
CA ALA A 35 5.28 -22.32 9.53
C ALA A 35 4.27 -22.45 10.69
N ASP A 36 4.15 -23.64 11.29
CA ASP A 36 3.45 -23.79 12.57
C ASP A 36 4.25 -23.07 13.65
N LEU A 37 3.72 -21.96 14.15
CA LEU A 37 4.37 -21.07 15.11
C LEU A 37 3.69 -21.13 16.48
N ALA A 38 4.50 -21.18 17.54
CA ALA A 38 4.03 -20.90 18.90
C ALA A 38 3.89 -19.38 19.11
N ALA A 39 2.92 -18.96 19.92
CA ALA A 39 2.68 -17.55 20.22
C ALA A 39 3.94 -16.87 20.80
N GLY A 40 4.40 -15.79 20.16
CA GLY A 40 5.52 -14.97 20.63
C GLY A 40 6.87 -15.20 19.93
N GLU A 41 7.02 -16.22 19.09
CA GLU A 41 8.23 -16.38 18.28
C GLU A 41 8.13 -15.61 16.95
N THR A 42 9.05 -14.69 16.70
CA THR A 42 9.23 -14.09 15.37
C THR A 42 10.06 -15.03 14.51
N ILE A 43 9.53 -15.41 13.34
CA ILE A 43 10.30 -16.03 12.28
C ILE A 43 10.82 -14.93 11.35
N THR A 44 12.12 -14.93 11.11
CA THR A 44 12.68 -14.16 10.00
C THR A 44 12.61 -15.04 8.75
N ALA A 45 11.80 -14.66 7.78
CA ALA A 45 11.86 -15.23 6.45
C ALA A 45 13.00 -14.57 5.68
N VAL A 46 13.88 -15.38 5.09
CA VAL A 46 14.98 -14.89 4.26
C VAL A 46 14.78 -15.34 2.83
N VAL A 47 14.75 -14.39 1.90
CA VAL A 47 14.80 -14.66 0.46
C VAL A 47 16.20 -14.28 -0.01
N THR A 48 16.91 -15.21 -0.65
CA THR A 48 18.28 -14.96 -1.14
C THR A 48 18.43 -15.36 -2.60
N ALA A 49 19.09 -14.49 -3.38
CA ALA A 49 19.52 -14.82 -4.73
C ALA A 49 20.66 -15.86 -4.68
N PRO A 50 20.70 -16.83 -5.61
CA PRO A 50 21.69 -17.90 -5.57
C PRO A 50 23.10 -17.32 -5.77
N GLY A 51 24.02 -17.66 -4.86
CA GLY A 51 25.39 -17.14 -4.87
C GLY A 51 25.55 -15.70 -4.37
N ALA A 52 24.50 -15.05 -3.89
CA ALA A 52 24.59 -13.67 -3.41
C ALA A 52 25.36 -13.50 -2.10
N ILE A 53 25.42 -14.56 -1.28
CA ILE A 53 25.94 -14.47 0.07
C ILE A 53 26.51 -15.81 0.53
N THR A 54 27.65 -15.76 1.22
CA THR A 54 28.22 -16.95 1.87
C THR A 54 27.41 -17.34 3.11
N LYS A 55 27.49 -18.61 3.52
CA LYS A 55 26.83 -19.09 4.76
C LYS A 55 27.20 -18.26 5.99
N THR A 56 28.49 -17.93 6.14
CA THR A 56 29.00 -17.18 7.30
C THR A 56 28.46 -15.75 7.29
N ALA A 57 28.45 -15.11 6.14
CA ALA A 57 27.87 -13.77 5.95
C ALA A 57 26.36 -13.77 6.24
N LEU A 58 25.61 -14.78 5.78
CA LEU A 58 24.19 -14.89 6.08
C LEU A 58 23.91 -15.07 7.58
N ALA A 59 24.72 -15.88 8.27
CA ALA A 59 24.61 -16.03 9.72
C ALA A 59 24.91 -14.72 10.47
N GLN A 60 25.84 -13.91 9.97
CA GLN A 60 26.13 -12.57 10.52
C GLN A 60 24.97 -11.60 10.30
N LEU A 61 24.36 -11.57 9.11
CA LEU A 61 23.18 -10.74 8.84
C LEU A 61 21.98 -11.15 9.71
N LEU A 62 21.75 -12.46 9.88
CA LEU A 62 20.65 -12.97 10.70
C LEU A 62 20.85 -12.73 12.21
N ALA A 63 22.08 -12.47 12.65
CA ALA A 63 22.36 -12.07 14.03
C ALA A 63 21.96 -10.62 14.31
N SER A 64 21.82 -9.78 13.26
CA SER A 64 21.25 -8.44 13.38
C SER A 64 19.73 -8.53 13.46
N PRO A 65 19.08 -7.96 14.49
CA PRO A 65 17.63 -8.09 14.74
C PRO A 65 16.77 -7.23 13.80
N GLU A 66 17.21 -7.04 12.56
CA GLU A 66 16.65 -6.08 11.62
C GLU A 66 15.51 -6.73 10.84
N ARG A 67 14.36 -6.06 10.85
CA ARG A 67 13.09 -6.59 10.37
C ARG A 67 12.69 -5.85 9.10
N ASN A 68 12.14 -6.58 8.13
CA ASN A 68 11.59 -6.03 6.88
C ASN A 68 12.62 -5.24 6.06
N THR A 69 13.86 -5.73 6.07
CA THR A 69 15.01 -5.07 5.46
C THR A 69 15.45 -5.79 4.19
N ALA A 70 15.73 -5.01 3.15
CA ALA A 70 16.36 -5.41 1.90
C ALA A 70 17.85 -5.02 1.93
N TRP A 71 18.74 -6.00 1.82
CA TRP A 71 20.19 -5.79 1.91
C TRP A 71 20.84 -5.72 0.54
N CYS A 72 21.65 -4.69 0.28
CA CYS A 72 22.38 -4.47 -0.97
C CYS A 72 23.89 -4.34 -0.73
N ALA A 73 24.70 -4.58 -1.77
CA ALA A 73 26.14 -4.34 -1.68
C ALA A 73 26.45 -2.83 -1.54
N PRO A 74 27.60 -2.44 -0.97
CA PRO A 74 27.96 -1.03 -0.84
C PRO A 74 28.25 -0.45 -2.24
N LEU A 75 27.82 0.79 -2.49
CA LEU A 75 28.26 1.53 -3.66
C LEU A 75 29.76 1.79 -3.53
N ALA A 76 30.53 1.38 -4.54
CA ALA A 76 31.97 1.62 -4.59
C ALA A 76 32.24 3.13 -4.64
N GLY A 77 32.44 3.77 -3.49
CA GLY A 77 32.85 5.18 -3.42
C GLY A 77 32.29 5.99 -2.25
N ASP A 78 31.28 5.52 -1.51
CA ASP A 78 30.72 6.29 -0.40
C ASP A 78 30.68 5.50 0.91
N PRO A 79 31.80 5.45 1.66
CA PRO A 79 31.86 4.79 2.97
C PRO A 79 31.02 5.51 4.05
N ASN A 80 30.37 6.64 3.72
CA ASN A 80 29.49 7.40 4.60
C ASN A 80 28.06 7.53 4.05
N GLY A 81 27.74 6.86 2.94
CA GLY A 81 26.36 6.77 2.47
C GLY A 81 25.53 6.11 3.58
N SER A 82 24.46 6.78 4.02
CA SER A 82 23.58 6.28 5.08
C SER A 82 23.37 4.77 4.97
N ASP A 83 23.78 4.02 6.02
CA ASP A 83 23.70 2.55 6.06
C ASP A 83 22.27 2.03 5.85
N SER A 84 21.28 2.91 6.02
CA SER A 84 19.85 2.65 5.88
C SER A 84 19.14 3.77 5.11
N ARG A 85 18.19 3.38 4.26
CA ARG A 85 17.26 4.27 3.56
C ARG A 85 15.85 3.66 3.55
N SER A 86 14.83 4.46 3.86
CA SER A 86 13.42 4.05 3.67
C SER A 86 13.08 3.89 2.17
N VAL A 87 12.38 2.82 1.83
CA VAL A 87 12.00 2.48 0.46
C VAL A 87 10.60 1.87 0.42
N LEU A 88 9.92 2.00 -0.73
CA LEU A 88 8.65 1.31 -0.97
C LEU A 88 8.90 -0.19 -1.13
N ALA A 89 9.72 -0.53 -2.12
CA ALA A 89 10.25 -1.85 -2.38
C ALA A 89 11.50 -1.71 -3.26
N VAL A 90 12.48 -2.61 -3.10
CA VAL A 90 13.71 -2.55 -3.90
C VAL A 90 14.26 -3.95 -4.17
N PRO A 91 14.75 -4.22 -5.40
CA PRO A 91 15.51 -5.42 -5.68
C PRO A 91 16.75 -5.50 -4.80
N ALA A 92 16.91 -6.62 -4.10
CA ALA A 92 18.04 -6.90 -3.23
C ALA A 92 18.46 -8.37 -3.34
N PRO A 93 19.75 -8.70 -3.11
CA PRO A 93 20.17 -10.08 -3.07
C PRO A 93 19.70 -10.84 -1.83
N VAL A 94 19.38 -10.13 -0.74
CA VAL A 94 18.86 -10.71 0.50
C VAL A 94 17.73 -9.85 1.07
N TYR A 95 16.62 -10.49 1.41
CA TYR A 95 15.50 -9.86 2.12
C TYR A 95 15.29 -10.55 3.45
N THR A 96 14.86 -9.78 4.43
CA THR A 96 14.47 -10.28 5.75
C THR A 96 13.06 -9.80 6.05
N PHE A 97 12.14 -10.70 6.39
CA PHE A 97 10.76 -10.35 6.75
C PHE A 97 10.41 -10.91 8.11
N ASP A 98 9.74 -10.10 8.94
CA ASP A 98 9.11 -10.60 10.16
C ASP A 98 7.86 -11.42 9.78
N SER A 99 7.70 -12.61 10.34
CA SER A 99 6.52 -13.45 10.10
C SER A 99 5.19 -12.79 10.43
N ARG A 100 5.15 -11.90 11.43
CA ARG A 100 3.96 -11.11 11.73
C ARG A 100 3.63 -10.17 10.58
N ALA A 101 4.66 -9.53 10.02
CA ALA A 101 4.51 -8.66 8.86
C ALA A 101 4.05 -9.47 7.64
N LEU A 102 4.62 -10.66 7.39
CA LEU A 102 4.17 -11.53 6.29
C LEU A 102 2.70 -11.97 6.41
N HIS A 103 2.16 -12.04 7.62
CA HIS A 103 0.73 -12.25 7.83
C HIS A 103 -0.08 -11.05 7.33
N LEU A 104 0.36 -9.82 7.64
CA LEU A 104 -0.27 -8.59 7.16
C LEU A 104 -0.24 -8.46 5.64
N CYS A 105 0.82 -8.93 4.96
CA CYS A 105 0.87 -8.88 3.50
C CYS A 105 -0.04 -9.91 2.81
N GLY A 106 -0.65 -10.86 3.54
CA GLY A 106 -1.50 -11.90 2.98
C GLY A 106 -0.71 -13.07 2.34
N GLY A 107 0.54 -13.28 2.75
CA GLY A 107 1.39 -14.37 2.27
C GLY A 107 2.19 -14.06 0.99
N LEU A 108 2.89 -15.07 0.46
CA LEU A 108 3.81 -14.93 -0.67
C LEU A 108 3.19 -15.50 -1.96
N ASP A 109 3.33 -14.78 -3.07
CA ASP A 109 2.76 -15.17 -4.35
C ASP A 109 3.78 -15.91 -5.20
N THR A 110 3.63 -17.23 -5.24
CA THR A 110 4.57 -18.15 -5.89
C THR A 110 4.53 -18.08 -7.42
N ALA A 111 3.66 -17.26 -8.01
CA ALA A 111 3.65 -17.02 -9.44
C ALA A 111 4.81 -16.11 -9.89
N PHE A 112 5.40 -15.35 -8.96
CA PHE A 112 6.56 -14.50 -9.24
C PHE A 112 7.88 -15.26 -9.20
N SER A 113 8.88 -14.74 -9.91
CA SER A 113 10.28 -15.10 -9.66
C SER A 113 10.64 -14.79 -8.20
N LEU A 114 11.63 -15.45 -7.60
CA LEU A 114 11.97 -15.20 -6.19
C LEU A 114 12.33 -13.73 -5.89
N PRO A 115 13.12 -13.03 -6.73
CA PRO A 115 13.35 -11.60 -6.56
C PRO A 115 12.06 -10.79 -6.64
N ALA A 116 11.19 -11.05 -7.64
CA ALA A 116 9.93 -10.32 -7.80
C ALA A 116 8.94 -10.61 -6.66
N LEU A 117 8.92 -11.84 -6.14
CA LEU A 117 8.12 -12.25 -4.99
C LEU A 117 8.51 -11.45 -3.74
N ALA A 118 9.81 -11.22 -3.53
CA ALA A 118 10.29 -10.46 -2.38
C ALA A 118 10.01 -8.95 -2.52
N VAL A 119 10.16 -8.39 -3.72
CA VAL A 119 9.78 -7.00 -4.01
C VAL A 119 8.26 -6.81 -3.86
N ASP A 120 7.44 -7.74 -4.36
CA ASP A 120 5.99 -7.75 -4.18
C ASP A 120 5.59 -7.83 -2.70
N ALA A 121 6.26 -8.67 -1.92
CA ALA A 121 6.02 -8.76 -0.48
C ALA A 121 6.39 -7.44 0.23
N GLN A 122 7.55 -6.85 -0.09
CA GLN A 122 7.97 -5.57 0.48
C GLN A 122 7.00 -4.44 0.11
N TRP A 123 6.52 -4.40 -1.13
CA TRP A 123 5.49 -3.45 -1.56
C TRP A 123 4.23 -3.57 -0.71
N ARG A 124 3.68 -4.79 -0.60
CA ARG A 124 2.45 -5.03 0.15
C ARG A 124 2.60 -4.72 1.64
N LEU A 125 3.78 -4.95 2.21
CA LEU A 125 4.10 -4.55 3.58
C LEU A 125 4.09 -3.03 3.75
N SER A 126 4.77 -2.31 2.86
CA SER A 126 4.76 -0.85 2.83
C SER A 126 3.35 -0.30 2.67
N ALA A 127 2.54 -0.88 1.78
CA ALA A 127 1.13 -0.53 1.61
C ALA A 127 0.28 -0.85 2.84
N ALA A 128 0.65 -1.85 3.64
CA ALA A 128 0.03 -2.16 4.94
C ALA A 128 0.53 -1.26 6.09
N GLY A 129 1.40 -0.28 5.81
CA GLY A 129 1.95 0.64 6.81
C GLY A 129 3.20 0.12 7.54
N VAL A 130 3.77 -1.00 7.11
CA VAL A 130 5.03 -1.53 7.65
C VAL A 130 6.20 -0.94 6.86
N PRO A 131 7.08 -0.12 7.46
CA PRO A 131 8.11 0.58 6.71
C PRO A 131 9.12 -0.38 6.08
N GLY A 132 9.34 -0.23 4.77
CA GLY A 132 10.42 -0.89 4.05
C GLY A 132 11.75 -0.15 4.23
N GLU A 133 12.82 -0.92 4.43
CA GLU A 133 14.16 -0.38 4.63
C GLU A 133 15.16 -1.05 3.68
N GLN A 134 15.97 -0.24 2.99
CA GLN A 134 17.12 -0.68 2.22
C GLN A 134 18.38 -0.44 3.05
N ARG A 135 19.25 -1.45 3.17
CA ARG A 135 20.55 -1.33 3.84
C ARG A 135 21.69 -1.78 2.97
N THR A 136 22.86 -1.20 3.19
CA THR A 136 24.09 -1.60 2.50
C THR A 136 24.96 -2.47 3.41
N THR A 137 25.68 -3.43 2.83
CA THR A 137 26.60 -4.29 3.60
C THR A 137 27.73 -4.84 2.74
N ALA A 138 28.94 -4.88 3.28
CA ALA A 138 30.11 -5.47 2.63
C ALA A 138 30.10 -7.01 2.61
N LEU A 139 29.10 -7.64 3.24
CA LEU A 139 28.99 -9.09 3.37
C LEU A 139 28.42 -9.80 2.13
N LEU A 140 27.90 -9.04 1.16
CA LEU A 140 27.29 -9.56 -0.06
C LEU A 140 28.33 -9.71 -1.18
N GLU A 141 28.16 -10.75 -2.00
CA GLU A 141 28.94 -10.92 -3.22
C GLU A 141 28.48 -9.91 -4.30
N THR A 142 29.37 -9.54 -5.22
CA THR A 142 29.08 -8.53 -6.25
C THR A 142 27.98 -9.00 -7.20
N GLY A 143 26.94 -8.17 -7.35
CA GLY A 143 25.89 -8.33 -8.36
C GLY A 143 24.51 -8.48 -7.72
N THR A 144 23.71 -7.42 -7.79
CA THR A 144 22.26 -7.51 -7.54
C THR A 144 21.56 -7.56 -8.88
N PRO A 145 20.93 -8.68 -9.27
CA PRO A 145 20.07 -8.65 -10.44
C PRO A 145 18.87 -7.74 -10.12
N ASP A 146 18.68 -6.70 -10.93
CA ASP A 146 17.41 -5.96 -10.96
C ASP A 146 16.30 -6.88 -11.49
N LEU A 147 15.04 -6.48 -11.32
CA LEU A 147 13.93 -7.19 -11.93
C LEU A 147 13.85 -6.87 -13.42
N ASP A 148 13.36 -7.84 -14.19
CA ASP A 148 12.95 -7.53 -15.55
C ASP A 148 11.69 -6.64 -15.55
N THR A 149 11.49 -5.93 -16.65
CA THR A 149 10.35 -5.01 -16.81
C THR A 149 9.01 -5.74 -16.71
N THR A 150 8.93 -7.01 -17.12
CA THR A 150 7.69 -7.79 -17.05
C THR A 150 7.29 -8.06 -15.60
N ASP A 151 8.23 -8.40 -14.72
CA ASP A 151 8.01 -8.62 -13.30
C ASP A 151 7.61 -7.31 -12.61
N TYR A 152 8.23 -6.18 -12.94
CA TYR A 152 7.79 -4.86 -12.47
C TYR A 152 6.34 -4.56 -12.89
N LEU A 153 5.99 -4.77 -14.16
CA LEU A 153 4.64 -4.56 -14.66
C LEU A 153 3.64 -5.45 -13.92
N ARG A 154 3.97 -6.72 -13.65
CA ARG A 154 3.12 -7.64 -12.88
C ARG A 154 2.91 -7.17 -11.44
N ILE A 155 3.96 -6.67 -10.77
CA ILE A 155 3.87 -6.11 -9.41
C ILE A 155 2.95 -4.89 -9.40
N LEU A 156 3.12 -3.98 -10.37
CA LEU A 156 2.26 -2.79 -10.51
C LEU A 156 0.80 -3.19 -10.77
N THR A 157 0.55 -4.08 -11.72
CA THR A 157 -0.81 -4.53 -12.05
C THR A 157 -1.50 -5.22 -10.87
N LYS A 158 -0.73 -5.93 -10.04
CA LYS A 158 -1.28 -6.59 -8.85
C LYS A 158 -1.61 -5.60 -7.76
N ASN A 159 -0.72 -4.64 -7.48
CA ASN A 159 -0.80 -3.88 -6.24
C ASN A 159 -1.32 -2.45 -6.38
N LEU A 160 -1.37 -1.87 -7.58
CA LEU A 160 -1.94 -0.54 -7.80
C LEU A 160 -3.40 -0.62 -8.20
N SER A 161 -4.21 0.36 -7.81
CA SER A 161 -5.57 0.54 -8.30
C SER A 161 -5.60 0.73 -9.83
N PRO A 162 -6.67 0.30 -10.53
CA PRO A 162 -6.79 0.47 -11.97
C PRO A 162 -6.66 1.91 -12.45
N ALA A 163 -7.12 2.88 -11.64
CA ALA A 163 -6.96 4.30 -11.93
C ALA A 163 -5.48 4.69 -11.97
N TYR A 164 -4.71 4.35 -10.93
CA TYR A 164 -3.29 4.71 -10.86
C TYR A 164 -2.43 3.90 -11.85
N GLN A 165 -2.84 2.67 -12.15
CA GLN A 165 -2.25 1.90 -13.26
C GLN A 165 -2.39 2.62 -14.59
N LEU A 166 -3.55 3.19 -14.91
CA LEU A 166 -3.76 3.92 -16.16
C LEU A 166 -2.84 5.15 -16.25
N GLU A 167 -2.75 5.93 -15.16
CA GLU A 167 -1.92 7.14 -15.09
C GLU A 167 -0.45 6.83 -15.38
N PHE A 168 0.08 5.73 -14.84
CA PHE A 168 1.48 5.36 -14.99
C PHE A 168 1.78 4.52 -16.24
N LEU A 169 0.96 3.50 -16.53
CA LEU A 169 1.25 2.54 -17.60
C LEU A 169 1.02 3.12 -18.99
N ALA A 170 0.16 4.12 -19.15
CA ALA A 170 -0.08 4.75 -20.45
C ALA A 170 1.21 5.34 -21.08
N PRO A 171 1.93 6.28 -20.42
CA PRO A 171 3.19 6.79 -20.97
C PRO A 171 4.27 5.70 -21.07
N LEU A 172 4.33 4.76 -20.12
CA LEU A 172 5.31 3.67 -20.14
C LEU A 172 5.11 2.73 -21.33
N PHE A 173 3.87 2.32 -21.65
CA PHE A 173 3.59 1.47 -22.80
C PHE A 173 3.85 2.18 -24.12
N THR A 174 3.56 3.48 -24.21
CA THR A 174 3.97 4.28 -25.37
C THR A 174 5.49 4.24 -25.55
N ALA A 175 6.26 4.46 -24.48
CA ALA A 175 7.72 4.41 -24.53
C ALA A 175 8.24 3.03 -24.91
N LEU A 176 7.72 1.97 -24.28
CA LEU A 176 8.14 0.59 -24.52
C LEU A 176 7.96 0.20 -25.99
N ILE A 177 6.92 0.68 -26.65
CA ILE A 177 6.68 0.37 -28.07
C ILE A 177 7.51 1.29 -28.97
N ASP A 178 7.52 2.59 -28.71
CA ASP A 178 8.09 3.59 -29.61
C ASP A 178 9.62 3.69 -29.54
N HIS A 179 10.20 3.57 -28.34
CA HIS A 179 11.65 3.71 -28.15
C HIS A 179 12.46 2.64 -28.91
N PRO A 180 12.15 1.33 -28.85
CA PRO A 180 12.86 0.32 -29.62
C PRO A 180 12.72 0.51 -31.14
N ILE A 181 11.56 1.00 -31.59
CA ILE A 181 11.31 1.29 -33.01
C ILE A 181 12.23 2.43 -33.48
N ARG A 182 12.20 3.57 -32.79
CA ARG A 182 13.03 4.74 -33.14
C ARG A 182 14.52 4.45 -33.04
N SER A 183 14.94 3.75 -31.99
CA SER A 183 16.36 3.41 -31.76
C SER A 183 16.92 2.38 -32.76
N SER A 184 16.04 1.60 -33.39
CA SER A 184 16.44 0.63 -34.42
C SER A 184 16.61 1.24 -35.82
N GLU A 185 16.38 2.54 -35.99
CA GLU A 185 16.49 3.29 -37.26
C GLU A 185 15.65 2.69 -38.43
N VAL A 186 14.63 1.90 -38.10
CA VAL A 186 13.73 1.29 -39.09
C VAL A 186 12.73 2.34 -39.59
N ASP A 187 12.69 2.58 -40.91
CA ASP A 187 11.65 3.41 -41.55
C ASP A 187 10.30 2.70 -41.50
N THR A 188 9.55 2.89 -40.42
CA THR A 188 8.19 2.32 -40.28
C THR A 188 7.21 2.92 -41.28
N ALA A 189 7.50 4.08 -41.90
CA ALA A 189 6.67 4.63 -42.97
C ALA A 189 6.76 3.79 -44.26
N ALA A 190 7.74 2.90 -44.39
CA ALA A 190 7.76 1.88 -45.45
C ALA A 190 6.62 0.85 -45.32
N LEU A 191 6.04 0.68 -44.13
CA LEU A 191 4.88 -0.18 -43.88
C LEU A 191 3.54 0.55 -44.07
N ASP A 192 3.56 1.87 -44.29
CA ASP A 192 2.36 2.66 -44.54
C ASP A 192 1.88 2.47 -45.99
N LEU A 193 1.09 1.41 -46.19
CA LEU A 193 0.50 1.06 -47.49
C LEU A 193 -0.46 2.12 -48.04
N ALA A 194 -0.95 3.04 -47.20
CA ALA A 194 -1.81 4.14 -47.63
C ALA A 194 -1.01 5.30 -48.23
N ARG A 195 0.20 5.57 -47.73
CA ARG A 195 1.10 6.61 -48.26
C ARG A 195 2.09 6.10 -49.31
N ARG A 196 2.45 4.82 -49.25
CA ARG A 196 3.31 4.14 -50.21
C ARG A 196 2.63 2.82 -50.62
N PRO A 197 1.65 2.86 -51.54
CA PRO A 197 1.15 1.63 -52.16
C PRO A 197 2.37 0.91 -52.78
N GLY A 198 2.73 -0.22 -52.20
CA GLY A 198 4.07 -0.81 -52.34
C GLY A 198 4.49 -1.10 -53.78
N ASN A 199 5.81 -1.16 -54.00
CA ASN A 199 6.34 -1.87 -55.15
C ASN A 199 6.49 -3.34 -54.75
N ASP A 200 5.65 -4.22 -55.27
CA ASP A 200 5.61 -5.66 -54.92
C ASP A 200 6.93 -6.40 -55.25
N ASP A 201 7.86 -5.74 -55.94
CA ASP A 201 9.19 -6.24 -56.31
C ASP A 201 10.11 -6.52 -55.10
N VAL A 202 9.84 -5.96 -53.92
CA VAL A 202 10.61 -6.22 -52.68
C VAL A 202 9.71 -6.89 -51.63
N PRO A 203 9.72 -8.23 -51.53
CA PRO A 203 8.75 -8.97 -50.73
C PRO A 203 9.01 -8.95 -49.21
N SER A 204 10.13 -8.39 -48.76
CA SER A 204 10.53 -8.40 -47.34
C SER A 204 11.21 -7.12 -46.90
N LEU A 205 10.84 -6.62 -45.72
CA LEU A 205 11.54 -5.55 -45.00
C LEU A 205 12.40 -6.20 -43.89
N PRO A 206 13.74 -6.09 -43.92
CA PRO A 206 14.57 -6.57 -42.82
C PRO A 206 14.40 -5.66 -41.60
N VAL A 207 14.10 -6.26 -40.45
CA VAL A 207 13.89 -5.53 -39.19
C VAL A 207 14.80 -6.15 -38.12
N PRO A 208 15.60 -5.34 -37.38
CA PRO A 208 16.37 -5.83 -36.24
C PRO A 208 15.48 -6.53 -35.20
N SER A 209 15.98 -7.59 -34.56
CA SER A 209 15.22 -8.32 -33.54
C SER A 209 14.88 -7.44 -32.32
N THR A 210 15.66 -6.40 -32.08
CA THR A 210 15.44 -5.44 -30.98
C THR A 210 14.29 -4.47 -31.25
N THR A 211 13.87 -4.26 -32.51
CA THR A 211 12.81 -3.30 -32.88
C THR A 211 11.47 -3.61 -32.19
N PHE A 212 11.18 -4.89 -31.93
CA PHE A 212 9.94 -5.31 -31.28
C PHE A 212 10.13 -5.80 -29.85
N SER A 213 11.27 -5.53 -29.21
CA SER A 213 11.57 -6.01 -27.85
C SER A 213 10.54 -5.54 -26.83
N GLY A 214 10.15 -4.26 -26.85
CA GLY A 214 9.13 -3.74 -25.93
C GLY A 214 7.71 -4.22 -26.25
N ALA A 215 7.37 -4.44 -27.53
CA ALA A 215 6.11 -5.09 -27.89
C ALA A 215 6.05 -6.54 -27.38
N GLN A 216 7.18 -7.24 -27.38
CA GLN A 216 7.30 -8.56 -26.78
C GLN A 216 7.11 -8.52 -25.26
N VAL A 217 7.70 -7.53 -24.56
CA VAL A 217 7.47 -7.33 -23.11
C VAL A 217 5.98 -7.14 -22.81
N VAL A 218 5.27 -6.29 -23.56
CA VAL A 218 3.83 -6.06 -23.37
C VAL A 218 3.02 -7.34 -23.63
N ARG A 219 3.38 -8.09 -24.68
CA ARG A 219 2.77 -9.40 -24.96
C ARG A 219 2.97 -10.40 -23.83
N ASP A 220 4.20 -10.54 -23.34
CA ASP A 220 4.55 -11.50 -22.28
C ASP A 220 3.88 -11.11 -20.95
N TRP A 221 3.85 -9.81 -20.62
CA TRP A 221 3.09 -9.28 -19.49
C TRP A 221 1.60 -9.59 -19.62
N SER A 222 0.96 -9.25 -20.74
CA SER A 222 -0.49 -9.50 -20.94
C SER A 222 -0.84 -11.00 -20.84
N ALA A 223 0.02 -11.89 -21.34
CA ALA A 223 -0.16 -13.33 -21.21
C ALA A 223 -0.06 -13.81 -19.74
N SER A 224 0.65 -13.08 -18.89
CA SER A 224 0.84 -13.40 -17.47
C SER A 224 -0.30 -12.91 -16.56
N LEU A 225 -1.26 -12.13 -17.07
CA LEU A 225 -2.35 -11.54 -16.28
C LEU A 225 -3.41 -12.54 -15.83
N ALA A 226 -3.46 -13.74 -16.42
CA ALA A 226 -4.44 -14.75 -16.07
C ALA A 226 -4.38 -15.12 -14.58
N GLY A 227 -5.51 -14.94 -13.87
CA GLY A 227 -5.63 -15.20 -12.44
C GLY A 227 -5.03 -14.13 -11.52
N LEU A 228 -4.59 -12.99 -12.07
CA LEU A 228 -4.08 -11.86 -11.29
C LEU A 228 -5.22 -11.03 -10.67
N GLU A 229 -6.45 -11.14 -11.19
CA GLU A 229 -7.64 -10.41 -10.72
C GLU A 229 -7.97 -10.67 -9.25
N ASP A 230 -8.11 -11.94 -8.84
CA ASP A 230 -8.40 -12.29 -7.44
C ASP A 230 -7.29 -11.83 -6.49
N ARG A 231 -6.03 -11.89 -6.96
CA ARG A 231 -4.85 -11.47 -6.19
C ARG A 231 -4.79 -9.95 -6.06
N HIS A 232 -5.17 -9.24 -7.11
CA HIS A 232 -5.27 -7.79 -7.13
C HIS A 232 -6.35 -7.33 -6.15
N ALA A 233 -7.55 -7.93 -6.21
CA ALA A 233 -8.63 -7.61 -5.27
C ALA A 233 -8.20 -7.82 -3.81
N ALA A 234 -7.50 -8.93 -3.51
CA ALA A 234 -6.97 -9.19 -2.17
C ALA A 234 -5.89 -8.17 -1.75
N ALA A 235 -4.99 -7.78 -2.66
CA ALA A 235 -3.94 -6.81 -2.37
C ALA A 235 -4.52 -5.42 -2.07
N ILE A 236 -5.48 -4.96 -2.88
CA ILE A 236 -6.15 -3.66 -2.67
C ILE A 236 -6.96 -3.67 -1.37
N ALA A 237 -7.65 -4.77 -1.05
CA ALA A 237 -8.45 -4.86 0.17
C ALA A 237 -7.61 -4.86 1.47
N ALA A 238 -6.35 -5.32 1.39
CA ALA A 238 -5.41 -5.35 2.51
C ALA A 238 -4.56 -4.06 2.62
N ALA A 239 -4.49 -3.25 1.57
CA ALA A 239 -3.74 -2.01 1.57
C ALA A 239 -4.33 -0.99 2.55
N ARG A 240 -3.49 -0.45 3.42
CA ARG A 240 -3.87 0.56 4.42
C ARG A 240 -3.48 1.97 4.01
N ILE A 241 -2.45 2.12 3.18
CA ILE A 241 -2.03 3.40 2.64
C ILE A 241 -2.62 3.54 1.23
N PRO A 242 -3.35 4.64 0.93
CA PRO A 242 -3.83 4.91 -0.42
C PRO A 242 -2.67 5.05 -1.41
N ASP A 243 -2.85 4.56 -2.65
CA ASP A 243 -1.81 4.53 -3.68
C ASP A 243 -1.06 5.86 -3.86
N ARG A 244 -1.81 6.97 -3.96
CA ARG A 244 -1.25 8.32 -4.14
C ARG A 244 -0.44 8.84 -2.96
N ARG A 245 -0.53 8.17 -1.81
CA ARG A 245 0.19 8.50 -0.58
C ARG A 245 1.20 7.42 -0.19
N LEU A 246 1.40 6.41 -1.03
CA LEU A 246 2.44 5.39 -0.82
C LEU A 246 3.82 6.08 -0.77
N PRO A 247 4.54 5.97 0.36
CA PRO A 247 5.88 6.54 0.47
C PRO A 247 6.82 5.94 -0.57
N HIS A 248 7.73 6.75 -1.12
CA HIS A 248 8.76 6.30 -2.07
C HIS A 248 8.23 5.67 -3.37
N MET A 249 6.97 5.93 -3.74
CA MET A 249 6.41 5.51 -5.03
C MET A 249 7.24 6.02 -6.21
N ALA A 250 7.57 7.32 -6.23
CA ALA A 250 8.38 7.90 -7.30
C ALA A 250 9.73 7.18 -7.49
N ASP A 251 10.45 6.91 -6.39
CA ASP A 251 11.70 6.15 -6.41
C ASP A 251 11.54 4.74 -7.02
N PHE A 252 10.39 4.08 -6.80
CA PHE A 252 10.09 2.79 -7.39
C PHE A 252 9.78 2.92 -8.88
N LEU A 253 8.93 3.88 -9.26
CA LEU A 253 8.56 4.12 -10.66
C LEU A 253 9.79 4.48 -11.52
N ASP A 254 10.74 5.24 -10.96
CA ASP A 254 12.03 5.53 -11.58
C ASP A 254 12.79 4.27 -11.97
N ARG A 255 12.75 3.23 -11.13
CA ARG A 255 13.39 1.94 -11.40
C ARG A 255 12.69 1.17 -12.51
N VAL A 256 11.36 1.24 -12.58
CA VAL A 256 10.58 0.60 -13.66
C VAL A 256 10.95 1.22 -15.01
N TRP A 257 11.05 2.55 -15.08
CA TRP A 257 11.51 3.25 -16.28
C TRP A 257 12.95 2.87 -16.65
N ALA A 258 13.85 2.78 -15.65
CA ALA A 258 15.22 2.37 -15.87
C ALA A 258 15.34 0.92 -16.37
N SER A 259 14.53 -0.02 -15.83
CA SER A 259 14.52 -1.42 -16.26
C SER A 259 14.05 -1.57 -17.71
N ALA A 260 13.15 -0.68 -18.15
CA ALA A 260 12.69 -0.59 -19.54
C ALA A 260 13.75 -0.04 -20.50
N GLY A 261 14.88 0.46 -20.00
CA GLY A 261 15.95 1.04 -20.82
C GLY A 261 15.59 2.40 -21.45
N ILE A 262 14.53 3.05 -20.97
CA ILE A 262 14.07 4.33 -21.51
C ILE A 262 14.87 5.48 -20.89
N PRO A 263 15.45 6.39 -21.69
CA PRO A 263 16.18 7.56 -21.17
C PRO A 263 15.27 8.52 -20.40
N ALA A 264 15.81 9.14 -19.34
CA ALA A 264 15.08 10.10 -18.50
C ALA A 264 14.44 11.24 -19.31
N ALA A 265 15.14 11.80 -20.29
CA ALA A 265 14.60 12.88 -21.12
C ALA A 265 13.36 12.47 -21.94
N GLU A 266 13.30 11.20 -22.38
CA GLU A 266 12.14 10.68 -23.10
C GLU A 266 10.97 10.41 -22.15
N ARG A 267 11.26 9.87 -20.97
CA ARG A 267 10.29 9.76 -19.89
C ARG A 267 9.69 11.13 -19.57
N ASP A 268 10.50 12.13 -19.23
CA ASP A 268 10.02 13.46 -18.82
C ASP A 268 9.11 14.09 -19.89
N PHE A 269 9.46 13.91 -21.17
CA PHE A 269 8.63 14.33 -22.29
C PHE A 269 7.27 13.60 -22.32
N LEU A 270 7.27 12.27 -22.17
CA LEU A 270 6.03 11.48 -22.18
C LEU A 270 5.17 11.76 -20.95
N GLU A 271 5.76 11.88 -19.76
CA GLU A 271 5.03 12.24 -18.55
C GLU A 271 4.35 13.61 -18.72
N SER A 272 5.03 14.56 -19.35
CA SER A 272 4.47 15.87 -19.71
C SER A 272 3.37 15.79 -20.79
N ALA A 273 3.55 14.94 -21.80
CA ALA A 273 2.59 14.74 -22.88
C ALA A 273 1.29 14.06 -22.40
N PHE A 274 1.39 13.23 -21.36
CA PHE A 274 0.28 12.54 -20.72
C PHE A 274 -0.20 13.25 -19.43
N ALA A 275 0.14 14.53 -19.24
CA ALA A 275 -0.26 15.31 -18.06
C ALA A 275 -1.77 15.42 -17.86
N ASP A 276 -2.59 15.30 -18.92
CA ASP A 276 -4.06 15.26 -18.78
C ASP A 276 -4.59 13.93 -18.22
N VAL A 277 -3.80 12.86 -18.37
CA VAL A 277 -4.11 11.53 -17.83
C VAL A 277 -3.53 11.40 -16.43
N ARG A 278 -2.30 11.87 -16.21
CA ARG A 278 -1.64 11.89 -14.91
C ARG A 278 -2.29 12.92 -14.01
N ARG A 279 -2.56 12.53 -12.78
CA ARG A 279 -3.28 13.38 -11.84
C ARG A 279 -2.44 13.77 -10.63
N ASP A 280 -1.12 13.78 -10.82
CA ASP A 280 -0.13 14.06 -9.76
C ASP A 280 -0.22 15.51 -9.25
N ASP A 281 -0.61 16.46 -10.10
CA ASP A 281 -0.78 17.88 -9.75
C ASP A 281 -2.12 18.18 -9.08
N GLU A 282 -2.96 17.17 -8.86
CA GLU A 282 -4.29 17.34 -8.29
C GLU A 282 -4.28 17.15 -6.78
N PRO A 283 -5.15 17.88 -6.07
CA PRO A 283 -5.24 17.70 -4.63
C PRO A 283 -5.64 16.27 -4.26
N SER A 284 -4.84 15.67 -3.38
CA SER A 284 -5.13 14.35 -2.78
C SER A 284 -5.64 14.46 -1.34
N ILE A 285 -5.57 15.65 -0.75
CA ILE A 285 -6.02 15.95 0.61
C ILE A 285 -7.20 16.92 0.53
N ALA A 286 -8.31 16.56 1.18
CA ALA A 286 -9.46 17.43 1.36
C ALA A 286 -9.67 17.75 2.83
N PHE A 287 -9.68 19.04 3.16
CA PHE A 287 -10.09 19.53 4.47
C PHE A 287 -11.57 19.83 4.48
N ALA A 288 -12.27 19.43 5.53
CA ALA A 288 -13.65 19.81 5.79
C ALA A 288 -13.73 20.68 7.04
N VAL A 289 -14.18 21.92 6.87
CA VAL A 289 -14.23 22.94 7.93
C VAL A 289 -15.41 23.86 7.72
N ALA A 290 -16.25 24.06 8.74
CA ALA A 290 -17.34 25.04 8.68
C ALA A 290 -16.79 26.46 8.71
N ALA A 291 -17.29 27.32 7.83
CA ALA A 291 -16.89 28.73 7.79
C ALA A 291 -17.20 29.48 9.11
N SER A 292 -18.26 29.08 9.83
CA SER A 292 -18.62 29.69 11.12
C SER A 292 -17.75 29.27 12.32
N ASP A 293 -17.01 28.16 12.23
CA ASP A 293 -16.12 27.69 13.31
C ASP A 293 -14.75 28.35 13.21
N THR A 294 -14.60 29.50 13.89
CA THR A 294 -13.38 30.30 13.87
C THR A 294 -12.16 29.57 14.44
N ALA A 295 -12.35 28.69 15.42
CA ALA A 295 -11.25 27.95 16.04
C ALA A 295 -10.75 26.83 15.11
N ALA A 296 -11.66 26.04 14.55
CA ALA A 296 -11.33 25.04 13.54
C ALA A 296 -10.73 25.68 12.29
N ARG A 297 -11.22 26.86 11.88
CA ARG A 297 -10.70 27.59 10.73
C ARG A 297 -9.26 28.07 10.94
N ALA A 298 -8.97 28.68 12.09
CA ALA A 298 -7.61 29.11 12.42
C ALA A 298 -6.63 27.91 12.45
N ARG A 299 -7.08 26.77 12.97
CA ARG A 299 -6.30 25.54 12.98
C ARG A 299 -6.05 24.98 11.58
N PHE A 300 -7.08 24.95 10.73
CA PHE A 300 -6.94 24.59 9.33
C PHE A 300 -5.91 25.46 8.62
N GLU A 301 -5.96 26.78 8.80
CA GLU A 301 -5.03 27.73 8.18
C GLU A 301 -3.59 27.46 8.62
N GLN A 302 -3.39 27.13 9.90
CA GLN A 302 -2.07 26.75 10.41
C GLN A 302 -1.54 25.46 9.75
N ILE A 303 -2.38 24.43 9.61
CA ILE A 303 -2.00 23.15 8.98
C ILE A 303 -1.75 23.35 7.48
N ALA A 304 -2.70 23.97 6.77
CA ALA A 304 -2.63 24.21 5.33
C ALA A 304 -1.44 25.10 4.95
N GLY A 305 -1.08 26.08 5.79
CA GLY A 305 0.10 26.92 5.60
C GLY A 305 1.43 26.18 5.74
N ALA A 306 1.44 25.01 6.39
CA ALA A 306 2.61 24.16 6.54
C ALA A 306 2.73 23.07 5.45
N LEU A 307 1.75 22.97 4.55
CA LEU A 307 1.72 22.01 3.46
C LEU A 307 2.03 22.68 2.13
N SER A 308 3.05 22.18 1.43
CA SER A 308 3.46 22.62 0.09
C SER A 308 2.93 21.66 -0.98
N GLU A 309 1.64 21.35 -0.92
CA GLU A 309 0.94 20.50 -1.89
C GLU A 309 -0.45 21.06 -2.19
N PRO A 310 -1.07 20.72 -3.34
CA PRO A 310 -2.41 21.15 -3.68
C PRO A 310 -3.44 20.59 -2.68
N LEU A 311 -4.41 21.41 -2.28
CA LEU A 311 -5.39 21.06 -1.24
C LEU A 311 -6.83 21.35 -1.70
N TYR A 312 -7.76 20.49 -1.33
CA TYR A 312 -9.18 20.79 -1.34
C TYR A 312 -9.64 21.33 0.01
N LEU A 313 -10.63 22.23 -0.03
CA LEU A 313 -11.36 22.73 1.11
C LEU A 313 -12.87 22.60 0.83
N TRP A 314 -13.55 21.86 1.69
CA TRP A 314 -14.99 21.70 1.71
C TRP A 314 -15.58 22.50 2.86
N ASP A 315 -16.53 23.37 2.54
CA ASP A 315 -17.34 24.06 3.53
C ASP A 315 -18.77 23.46 3.53
N PRO A 316 -19.19 22.80 4.62
CA PRO A 316 -20.52 22.19 4.69
C PRO A 316 -21.68 23.21 4.72
N GLU A 317 -21.42 24.48 5.05
CA GLU A 317 -22.45 25.51 5.15
C GLU A 317 -22.86 26.04 3.77
N SER A 318 -21.86 26.45 2.98
CA SER A 318 -22.05 26.86 1.58
C SER A 318 -22.25 25.67 0.64
N LYS A 319 -21.78 24.47 1.02
CA LYS A 319 -21.70 23.28 0.16
C LYS A 319 -20.82 23.49 -1.07
N GLU A 320 -19.80 24.34 -0.93
CA GLU A 320 -18.84 24.64 -1.98
C GLU A 320 -17.52 23.90 -1.75
N LEU A 321 -16.96 23.40 -2.85
CA LEU A 321 -15.62 22.84 -2.89
C LEU A 321 -14.67 23.88 -3.50
N SER A 322 -13.62 24.21 -2.75
CA SER A 322 -12.55 25.09 -3.18
C SER A 322 -11.23 24.33 -3.27
N GLU A 323 -10.30 24.81 -4.07
CA GLU A 323 -8.95 24.26 -4.20
C GLU A 323 -7.88 25.35 -4.06
N ARG A 324 -6.69 24.93 -3.61
CA ARG A 324 -5.47 25.74 -3.57
C ARG A 324 -4.37 24.97 -4.27
N SER A 325 -3.50 25.67 -5.01
CA SER A 325 -2.27 25.09 -5.57
C SER A 325 -1.28 24.70 -4.47
N ALA A 326 -0.13 24.15 -4.89
CA ALA A 326 0.97 23.79 -4.00
C ALA A 326 1.66 24.99 -3.32
N ASP A 327 1.42 26.23 -3.79
CA ASP A 327 1.92 27.44 -3.14
C ASP A 327 1.13 27.70 -1.85
N PRO A 328 1.79 27.67 -0.67
CA PRO A 328 1.10 27.87 0.59
C PRO A 328 0.44 29.25 0.74
N ALA A 329 0.95 30.26 0.03
CA ALA A 329 0.45 31.63 0.06
C ALA A 329 -0.69 31.89 -0.94
N ALA A 330 -0.98 30.95 -1.85
CA ALA A 330 -2.06 31.11 -2.81
C ALA A 330 -3.43 31.06 -2.11
N PRO A 331 -4.40 31.88 -2.56
CA PRO A 331 -5.76 31.80 -2.04
C PRO A 331 -6.47 30.53 -2.51
N PHE A 332 -7.42 30.06 -1.71
CA PHE A 332 -8.39 29.06 -2.18
C PHE A 332 -9.33 29.70 -3.21
N GLN A 333 -9.57 28.99 -4.31
CA GLN A 333 -10.46 29.37 -5.39
C GLN A 333 -11.49 28.27 -5.62
N ALA A 334 -12.59 28.56 -6.33
CA ALA A 334 -13.54 27.52 -6.70
C ALA A 334 -12.82 26.35 -7.39
N ALA A 335 -13.13 25.12 -6.97
CA ALA A 335 -12.48 23.94 -7.54
C ALA A 335 -12.71 23.87 -9.04
N ARG A 336 -11.68 23.49 -9.80
CA ARG A 336 -11.78 23.31 -11.26
C ARG A 336 -12.72 22.17 -11.63
N ARG A 337 -12.93 21.24 -10.70
CA ARG A 337 -13.76 20.05 -10.86
C ARG A 337 -15.03 20.13 -10.05
N ASP A 338 -16.04 19.42 -10.54
CA ASP A 338 -17.18 19.11 -9.71
C ASP A 338 -16.80 18.17 -8.55
N MET A 339 -17.65 18.15 -7.54
CA MET A 339 -17.42 17.36 -6.33
C MET A 339 -17.26 15.87 -6.63
N ALA A 340 -18.02 15.31 -7.58
CA ALA A 340 -17.94 13.90 -7.91
C ALA A 340 -16.56 13.53 -8.46
N SER A 341 -16.06 14.31 -9.42
CA SER A 341 -14.75 14.09 -10.05
C SER A 341 -13.59 14.41 -9.11
N ALA A 342 -13.78 15.33 -8.16
CA ALA A 342 -12.79 15.62 -7.13
C ALA A 342 -12.68 14.49 -6.11
N VAL A 343 -13.79 13.86 -5.72
CA VAL A 343 -13.78 12.73 -4.76
C VAL A 343 -12.92 11.57 -5.23
N ASP A 344 -12.85 11.31 -6.53
CA ASP A 344 -11.99 10.27 -7.12
C ASP A 344 -10.49 10.50 -6.87
N THR A 345 -10.07 11.73 -6.56
CA THR A 345 -8.66 12.09 -6.34
C THR A 345 -8.29 12.16 -4.86
N ILE A 346 -9.29 12.24 -3.98
CA ILE A 346 -9.12 12.40 -2.54
C ILE A 346 -8.63 11.08 -1.95
N ALA A 347 -7.36 11.05 -1.55
CA ALA A 347 -6.77 9.97 -0.78
C ALA A 347 -6.97 10.17 0.73
N VAL A 348 -7.07 11.42 1.20
CA VAL A 348 -7.19 11.76 2.61
C VAL A 348 -8.26 12.82 2.83
N THR A 349 -9.20 12.55 3.74
CA THR A 349 -10.19 13.51 4.21
C THR A 349 -9.88 13.90 5.65
N TYR A 350 -9.64 15.20 5.87
CA TYR A 350 -9.32 15.76 7.17
C TYR A 350 -10.51 16.59 7.69
N ILE A 351 -11.20 16.08 8.71
CA ILE A 351 -12.44 16.67 9.24
C ILE A 351 -12.11 17.44 10.52
N LEU A 352 -12.24 18.77 10.52
CA LEU A 352 -12.03 19.58 11.73
C LEU A 352 -13.36 19.89 12.41
N ASN A 353 -13.53 19.38 13.63
CA ASN A 353 -14.66 19.66 14.52
C ASN A 353 -16.05 19.58 13.84
N LEU A 354 -16.21 18.61 12.93
CA LEU A 354 -17.44 18.41 12.17
C LEU A 354 -17.90 16.95 12.24
N PRO A 355 -19.21 16.71 12.14
CA PRO A 355 -19.72 15.36 11.95
C PRO A 355 -19.36 14.79 10.57
N ALA A 356 -19.12 13.49 10.49
CA ALA A 356 -18.84 12.80 9.22
C ALA A 356 -19.93 13.02 8.16
N ARG A 357 -21.23 13.02 8.51
CA ARG A 357 -22.34 13.36 7.59
C ARG A 357 -22.27 14.74 6.95
N ALA A 358 -21.51 15.68 7.51
CA ALA A 358 -21.31 16.99 6.89
C ALA A 358 -20.39 16.90 5.65
N VAL A 359 -19.69 15.77 5.48
CA VAL A 359 -18.79 15.48 4.37
C VAL A 359 -19.39 14.35 3.54
N PRO A 360 -19.91 14.62 2.33
CA PRO A 360 -20.69 13.65 1.55
C PRO A 360 -19.98 12.33 1.22
N TRP A 361 -18.65 12.35 1.12
CA TRP A 361 -17.84 11.18 0.73
C TRP A 361 -17.15 10.45 1.89
N SER A 362 -17.27 10.95 3.12
CA SER A 362 -16.55 10.41 4.29
C SER A 362 -16.83 8.92 4.51
N GLY A 363 -18.00 8.38 4.17
CA GLY A 363 -18.28 6.95 4.32
C GLY A 363 -17.63 6.04 3.28
N THR A 364 -16.99 6.58 2.24
CA THR A 364 -16.75 5.84 0.98
C THR A 364 -15.34 5.97 0.40
N HIS A 365 -14.60 7.04 0.71
CA HIS A 365 -13.34 7.34 0.04
C HIS A 365 -12.24 7.77 1.00
N GLY A 366 -11.05 7.19 0.81
CA GLY A 366 -9.80 7.61 1.43
C GLY A 366 -9.69 7.41 2.95
N VAL A 367 -8.51 7.75 3.47
CA VAL A 367 -8.22 7.76 4.91
C VAL A 367 -8.89 8.97 5.54
N ILE A 368 -9.57 8.77 6.67
CA ILE A 368 -10.28 9.82 7.39
C ILE A 368 -9.54 10.17 8.66
N ILE A 369 -9.15 11.44 8.77
CA ILE A 369 -8.56 11.98 9.98
C ILE A 369 -9.59 12.91 10.62
N ALA A 370 -10.06 12.56 11.82
CA ALA A 370 -10.94 13.40 12.60
C ALA A 370 -10.13 14.22 13.60
N ASP A 371 -10.17 15.53 13.45
CA ASP A 371 -9.53 16.46 14.38
C ASP A 371 -10.56 17.09 15.29
N VAL A 372 -10.46 16.75 16.57
CA VAL A 372 -11.37 17.23 17.62
C VAL A 372 -10.64 18.16 18.60
N THR A 373 -9.42 18.60 18.30
CA THR A 373 -8.59 19.42 19.21
C THR A 373 -9.26 20.75 19.61
N THR A 374 -10.08 21.33 18.73
CA THR A 374 -10.81 22.58 19.01
C THR A 374 -12.18 22.32 19.66
N ALA A 375 -12.60 21.05 19.76
CA ALA A 375 -13.90 20.65 20.28
C ALA A 375 -13.88 20.48 21.80
N ASN A 376 -14.91 20.95 22.49
CA ASN A 376 -15.14 20.62 23.90
C ASN A 376 -16.01 19.37 24.04
N LEU A 377 -15.43 18.19 23.75
CA LEU A 377 -16.16 16.92 23.71
C LEU A 377 -16.87 16.60 25.04
N THR A 378 -16.22 16.88 26.17
CA THR A 378 -16.79 16.64 27.50
C THR A 378 -18.05 17.49 27.71
N ALA A 379 -18.04 18.77 27.31
CA ALA A 379 -19.24 19.61 27.40
C ALA A 379 -20.34 19.12 26.42
N MET A 380 -19.97 18.70 25.21
CA MET A 380 -20.90 18.24 24.18
C MET A 380 -21.66 16.97 24.59
N VAL A 381 -20.97 16.02 25.23
CA VAL A 381 -21.57 14.71 25.58
C VAL A 381 -22.21 14.72 26.97
N ARG A 382 -21.82 15.65 27.86
CA ARG A 382 -22.41 15.77 29.20
C ARG A 382 -23.91 16.06 29.17
N THR A 383 -24.41 16.71 28.12
CA THR A 383 -25.85 16.96 27.94
C THR A 383 -26.64 15.73 27.52
N ASP A 384 -25.95 14.70 27.05
CA ASP A 384 -26.50 13.49 26.42
C ASP A 384 -26.40 12.25 27.31
N TRP A 385 -26.01 12.44 28.57
CA TRP A 385 -25.90 11.38 29.55
C TRP A 385 -27.29 11.00 30.06
N VAL A 386 -27.76 9.79 29.73
CA VAL A 386 -29.08 9.31 30.15
C VAL A 386 -28.94 7.91 30.76
N GLY A 387 -28.93 7.80 32.09
CA GLY A 387 -29.11 6.52 32.77
C GLY A 387 -28.54 6.39 34.19
N VAL A 388 -29.27 5.69 35.05
CA VAL A 388 -29.07 5.50 36.50
C VAL A 388 -27.76 4.74 36.85
N THR A 389 -27.15 4.05 35.89
CA THR A 389 -25.85 3.34 36.03
C THR A 389 -24.65 4.13 35.53
N GLY A 390 -24.86 5.25 34.83
CA GLY A 390 -23.79 6.15 34.39
C GLY A 390 -22.90 5.63 33.24
N THR A 391 -23.28 4.58 32.52
CA THR A 391 -22.43 3.92 31.50
C THR A 391 -22.93 4.04 30.06
N GLU A 392 -24.09 4.65 29.81
CA GLU A 392 -24.68 4.77 28.47
C GLU A 392 -24.84 6.25 28.09
N SER A 393 -24.16 6.68 27.01
CA SER A 393 -24.41 7.98 26.38
C SER A 393 -25.49 7.81 25.31
N VAL A 394 -26.71 8.29 25.60
CA VAL A 394 -27.87 8.18 24.70
C VAL A 394 -28.37 9.60 24.42
N GLY A 395 -27.92 10.19 23.31
CA GLY A 395 -28.31 11.53 22.89
C GLY A 395 -27.78 11.90 21.49
N ALA A 396 -28.25 13.03 20.97
CA ALA A 396 -27.97 13.46 19.60
C ALA A 396 -26.48 13.79 19.37
N ASN A 397 -25.82 14.50 20.29
CA ASN A 397 -24.40 14.81 20.24
C ASN A 397 -23.54 13.56 20.38
N ALA A 398 -23.92 12.63 21.26
CA ALA A 398 -23.24 11.34 21.40
C ALA A 398 -23.35 10.50 20.12
N SER A 399 -24.53 10.47 19.49
CA SER A 399 -24.75 9.78 18.21
C SER A 399 -23.91 10.39 17.08
N VAL A 400 -23.84 11.73 17.01
CA VAL A 400 -23.05 12.48 16.02
C VAL A 400 -21.56 12.22 16.20
N LEU A 401 -21.05 12.23 17.44
CA LEU A 401 -19.67 11.88 17.73
C LEU A 401 -19.36 10.43 17.33
N ASN A 402 -20.24 9.49 17.70
CA ASN A 402 -20.08 8.08 17.34
C ASN A 402 -20.08 7.86 15.83
N GLU A 403 -20.87 8.62 15.07
CA GLU A 403 -20.84 8.56 13.61
C GLU A 403 -19.46 8.90 13.06
N THR A 404 -18.86 10.01 13.49
CA THR A 404 -17.50 10.40 13.08
C THR A 404 -16.46 9.38 13.56
N LEU A 405 -16.56 8.94 14.81
CA LEU A 405 -15.68 7.92 15.37
C LEU A 405 -15.89 6.54 14.75
N THR A 406 -16.98 6.27 14.02
CA THR A 406 -17.15 4.99 13.33
C THR A 406 -16.31 4.94 12.05
N VAL A 407 -16.16 6.09 11.39
CA VAL A 407 -15.47 6.18 10.09
C VAL A 407 -14.02 6.64 10.21
N ALA A 408 -13.64 7.40 11.24
CA ALA A 408 -12.32 8.01 11.34
C ALA A 408 -11.18 6.98 11.49
N ASP A 409 -10.29 6.84 10.52
CA ASP A 409 -9.08 6.00 10.64
C ASP A 409 -8.12 6.50 11.71
N ARG A 410 -8.12 7.80 11.97
CA ARG A 410 -7.32 8.43 13.02
C ARG A 410 -8.05 9.59 13.67
N VAL A 411 -7.85 9.78 14.96
CA VAL A 411 -8.41 10.89 15.73
C VAL A 411 -7.28 11.71 16.36
N ILE A 412 -7.35 13.04 16.27
CA ILE A 412 -6.39 13.96 16.90
C ILE A 412 -7.08 14.72 18.02
N THR A 413 -6.50 14.69 19.22
CA THR A 413 -7.04 15.29 20.44
C THR A 413 -6.09 16.33 21.04
N ALA A 414 -6.63 17.33 21.74
CA ALA A 414 -5.83 18.44 22.29
C ALA A 414 -5.00 18.03 23.51
N ASP A 415 -5.53 17.14 24.33
CA ASP A 415 -4.91 16.74 25.58
C ASP A 415 -5.19 15.27 25.93
N THR A 416 -4.59 14.83 27.03
CA THR A 416 -4.70 13.46 27.52
C THR A 416 -6.10 13.12 28.00
N ALA A 417 -6.84 14.07 28.59
CA ALA A 417 -8.19 13.82 29.08
C ALA A 417 -9.15 13.57 27.91
N GLN A 418 -9.04 14.38 26.85
CA GLN A 418 -9.79 14.19 25.62
C GLN A 418 -9.40 12.89 24.91
N ARG A 419 -8.10 12.56 24.89
CA ARG A 419 -7.61 11.29 24.35
C ARG A 419 -8.26 10.08 25.03
N ASP A 420 -8.25 10.06 26.36
CA ASP A 420 -8.80 8.95 27.14
C ASP A 420 -10.32 8.83 26.96
N PHE A 421 -11.02 9.97 26.85
CA PHE A 421 -12.43 10.00 26.52
C PHE A 421 -12.71 9.38 25.13
N VAL A 422 -11.95 9.77 24.11
CA VAL A 422 -12.08 9.23 22.75
C VAL A 422 -11.78 7.73 22.71
N LEU A 423 -10.74 7.27 23.41
CA LEU A 423 -10.44 5.84 23.51
C LEU A 423 -11.58 5.05 24.17
N GLY A 424 -12.21 5.60 25.21
CA GLY A 424 -13.40 5.02 25.82
C GLY A 424 -14.57 4.91 24.82
N ALA A 425 -14.82 5.95 24.03
CA ALA A 425 -15.85 5.94 23.00
C ALA A 425 -15.54 4.94 21.87
N LEU A 426 -14.28 4.87 21.40
CA LEU A 426 -13.85 3.89 20.39
C LEU A 426 -13.97 2.46 20.90
N SER A 427 -13.65 2.21 22.17
CA SER A 427 -13.87 0.91 22.83
C SER A 427 -15.35 0.51 22.81
N GLY A 428 -16.25 1.44 23.15
CA GLY A 428 -17.70 1.23 23.09
C GLY A 428 -18.23 0.94 21.68
N ASN A 429 -17.54 1.41 20.65
CA ASN A 429 -17.83 1.15 19.24
C ASN A 429 -17.11 -0.08 18.68
N TYR A 430 -16.45 -0.89 19.52
CA TYR A 430 -15.67 -2.08 19.13
C TYR A 430 -14.54 -1.81 18.12
N ARG A 431 -13.97 -0.60 18.15
CA ARG A 431 -12.87 -0.20 17.25
C ARG A 431 -11.47 -0.46 17.82
N LEU A 432 -11.37 -0.84 19.08
CA LEU A 432 -10.11 -1.29 19.66
C LEU A 432 -9.96 -2.79 19.41
N ASP A 433 -9.22 -3.16 18.36
CA ASP A 433 -8.95 -4.55 18.00
C ASP A 433 -7.55 -5.01 18.46
N GLN A 434 -7.33 -6.33 18.40
CA GLN A 434 -6.07 -6.93 18.80
C GLN A 434 -4.91 -6.49 17.90
N ASN A 435 -5.13 -6.36 16.59
CA ASN A 435 -4.07 -5.99 15.64
C ASN A 435 -3.54 -4.58 15.91
N THR A 436 -4.42 -3.62 16.18
CA THR A 436 -4.05 -2.25 16.55
C THR A 436 -3.25 -2.24 17.84
N TYR A 437 -3.65 -3.03 18.83
CA TYR A 437 -2.92 -3.13 20.09
C TYR A 437 -1.55 -3.82 19.95
N ASP A 438 -1.45 -4.86 19.13
CA ASP A 438 -0.21 -5.62 18.92
C ASP A 438 0.82 -4.80 18.11
N ASP A 439 0.37 -3.94 17.20
CA ASP A 439 1.21 -3.03 16.41
C ASP A 439 1.62 -1.79 17.23
N ASP A 440 0.67 -1.21 17.98
CA ASP A 440 0.89 -0.03 18.80
C ASP A 440 0.16 -0.12 20.14
N HIS A 441 0.87 -0.62 21.16
CA HIS A 441 0.37 -0.70 22.54
C HIS A 441 -0.05 0.66 23.13
N SER A 442 0.46 1.77 22.58
CA SER A 442 0.11 3.11 23.02
C SER A 442 -1.13 3.66 22.32
N LEU A 443 -1.65 2.99 21.28
CA LEU A 443 -2.80 3.42 20.47
C LEU A 443 -2.65 4.85 19.89
N THR A 444 -1.43 5.36 19.77
CA THR A 444 -1.12 6.69 19.23
C THR A 444 -1.35 6.76 17.71
N SER A 445 -1.22 5.62 17.03
CA SER A 445 -1.58 5.42 15.63
C SER A 445 -3.05 5.71 15.35
N LEU A 446 -3.94 5.33 16.28
CA LEU A 446 -5.39 5.53 16.20
C LEU A 446 -5.83 6.86 16.84
N VAL A 447 -5.33 7.20 18.03
CA VAL A 447 -5.66 8.45 18.74
C VAL A 447 -4.38 9.19 19.14
N ALA A 448 -4.07 10.24 18.40
CA ALA A 448 -2.88 11.05 18.62
C ALA A 448 -3.21 12.29 19.47
N GLN A 449 -2.38 12.56 20.47
CA GLN A 449 -2.46 13.78 21.26
C GLN A 449 -1.58 14.88 20.66
N GLU A 450 -2.09 16.11 20.64
CA GLU A 450 -1.36 17.27 20.15
C GLU A 450 -1.39 18.44 21.14
N ASN A 451 -0.24 18.70 21.78
CA ASN A 451 -0.10 19.73 22.80
C ASN A 451 0.19 21.11 22.18
N GLY A 452 -0.82 21.73 21.57
CA GLY A 452 -0.76 23.15 21.16
C GLY A 452 0.08 23.44 19.90
N GLY A 453 0.12 22.52 18.94
CA GLY A 453 0.85 22.66 17.67
C GLY A 453 0.09 22.05 16.48
N ILE A 454 0.83 21.51 15.49
CA ILE A 454 0.28 20.78 14.32
C ILE A 454 1.12 19.53 13.96
N ALA A 455 1.99 19.06 14.85
CA ALA A 455 2.94 17.98 14.56
C ALA A 455 2.23 16.62 14.33
N ALA A 456 1.21 16.29 15.12
CA ALA A 456 0.43 15.07 14.94
C ALA A 456 -0.42 15.15 13.68
N ALA A 457 -0.97 16.33 13.38
CA ALA A 457 -1.69 16.60 12.13
C ALA A 457 -0.81 16.37 10.90
N LEU A 458 0.38 16.97 10.86
CA LEU A 458 1.31 16.82 9.75
C LEU A 458 1.83 15.37 9.62
N ALA A 459 2.09 14.68 10.73
CA ALA A 459 2.49 13.28 10.70
C ALA A 459 1.40 12.39 10.08
N ALA A 460 0.14 12.60 10.48
CA ALA A 460 -0.99 11.85 9.94
C ALA A 460 -1.23 12.11 8.45
N LEU A 461 -1.05 13.35 7.99
CA LEU A 461 -1.19 13.71 6.58
C LEU A 461 -0.04 13.21 5.70
N ARG A 462 1.18 13.14 6.24
CA ARG A 462 2.36 12.63 5.51
C ARG A 462 2.36 11.12 5.36
N SER A 463 1.82 10.40 6.34
CA SER A 463 1.68 8.94 6.31
C SER A 463 0.27 8.55 6.71
N PRO A 464 -0.72 8.76 5.82
CA PRO A 464 -2.11 8.43 6.10
C PRO A 464 -2.28 6.92 6.00
N ILE A 465 -2.82 6.32 7.07
CA ILE A 465 -2.95 4.87 7.21
C ILE A 465 -4.39 4.58 7.66
N HIS A 466 -5.04 3.64 6.99
CA HIS A 466 -6.33 3.11 7.42
C HIS A 466 -6.21 2.35 8.75
N ALA A 467 -7.23 2.47 9.60
CA ALA A 467 -7.31 1.66 10.80
C ALA A 467 -7.47 0.16 10.46
N TYR A 468 -6.94 -0.74 11.28
CA TYR A 468 -6.87 -2.18 10.94
C TYR A 468 -8.25 -2.80 10.71
N GLU A 469 -9.27 -2.36 11.44
CA GLU A 469 -10.64 -2.84 11.32
C GLU A 469 -11.36 -2.35 10.06
N ARG A 470 -10.79 -1.38 9.34
CA ARG A 470 -11.35 -0.84 8.09
C ARG A 470 -10.79 -1.50 6.83
N VAL A 471 -9.78 -2.35 6.96
CA VAL A 471 -9.20 -3.14 5.87
C VAL A 471 -9.48 -4.63 6.06
N GLU A 472 -9.53 -5.39 4.96
CA GLU A 472 -9.60 -6.84 5.07
C GLU A 472 -8.23 -7.38 5.49
N THR A 473 -8.06 -7.57 6.80
CA THR A 473 -6.90 -8.34 7.29
C THR A 473 -7.13 -9.83 7.05
N THR A 474 -6.06 -10.56 6.76
CA THR A 474 -6.13 -12.01 6.77
C THR A 474 -6.51 -12.43 8.18
N GLN A 475 -7.64 -13.14 8.34
CA GLN A 475 -8.11 -13.57 9.66
C GLN A 475 -6.93 -14.18 10.43
N LEU A 476 -6.57 -13.57 11.56
CA LEU A 476 -5.70 -14.21 12.54
C LEU A 476 -6.29 -15.60 12.79
N TYR A 477 -5.47 -16.63 12.62
CA TYR A 477 -5.83 -18.03 12.77
C TYR A 477 -6.91 -18.20 13.86
N GLU A 478 -8.16 -18.46 13.46
CA GLU A 478 -9.12 -19.03 14.38
C GLU A 478 -8.45 -20.29 14.93
N GLU A 479 -8.32 -20.38 16.25
CA GLU A 479 -7.93 -21.62 16.91
C GLU A 479 -8.70 -22.78 16.27
N PRO A 480 -8.07 -23.92 15.99
CA PRO A 480 -8.80 -25.10 15.53
C PRO A 480 -9.79 -25.50 16.63
N GLY A 481 -11.06 -25.06 16.52
CA GLY A 481 -12.08 -25.43 17.49
C GLY A 481 -13.29 -24.51 17.72
N LYS A 482 -13.44 -23.32 17.10
CA LYS A 482 -14.66 -22.50 17.33
C LYS A 482 -15.48 -22.24 16.05
N PRO A 483 -16.83 -22.29 16.13
CA PRO A 483 -17.68 -22.29 14.95
C PRO A 483 -18.00 -20.84 14.56
N GLY A 484 -17.24 -20.31 13.61
CA GLY A 484 -17.42 -18.97 13.04
C GLY A 484 -16.93 -18.83 11.59
N ALA A 485 -16.00 -19.70 11.16
CA ALA A 485 -15.50 -19.77 9.79
C ALA A 485 -16.61 -19.71 8.71
N ARG A 486 -16.47 -18.72 7.82
CA ARG A 486 -17.39 -18.45 6.71
C ARG A 486 -17.71 -19.73 5.92
N LYS A 487 -19.01 -19.86 5.64
CA LYS A 487 -19.71 -20.99 5.01
C LYS A 487 -19.18 -21.28 3.60
N HIS A 488 -18.28 -22.25 3.44
CA HIS A 488 -18.00 -22.83 2.12
C HIS A 488 -19.09 -23.85 1.70
N PRO A 489 -19.61 -23.76 0.46
CA PRO A 489 -20.81 -24.51 0.01
C PRO A 489 -20.60 -26.02 -0.18
N HIS A 490 -19.36 -26.52 -0.14
CA HIS A 490 -19.05 -27.93 -0.38
C HIS A 490 -19.39 -28.86 0.81
N LEU A 491 -19.65 -28.32 2.00
CA LEU A 491 -20.04 -29.08 3.20
C LEU A 491 -21.52 -29.51 3.23
N ARG A 492 -22.38 -28.94 2.37
CA ARG A 492 -23.80 -29.36 2.28
C ARG A 492 -23.99 -30.76 1.71
N ARG A 493 -23.05 -31.26 0.89
CA ARG A 493 -23.14 -32.59 0.27
C ARG A 493 -22.74 -33.70 1.25
N ALA A 494 -21.78 -33.43 2.14
CA ALA A 494 -21.36 -34.37 3.19
C ALA A 494 -22.42 -34.49 4.31
N LEU A 495 -23.09 -33.38 4.67
CA LEU A 495 -24.12 -33.38 5.73
C LEU A 495 -25.47 -33.99 5.31
N ARG A 496 -25.78 -34.09 4.00
CA ARG A 496 -26.94 -34.89 3.54
C ARG A 496 -26.69 -36.40 3.61
N GLY A 497 -25.44 -36.85 3.47
CA GLY A 497 -25.06 -38.26 3.62
C GLY A 497 -25.06 -38.74 5.08
N LEU A 498 -24.83 -37.83 6.03
CA LEU A 498 -24.90 -38.11 7.47
C LEU A 498 -26.33 -38.04 8.04
N ALA A 499 -27.23 -37.29 7.40
CA ALA A 499 -28.64 -37.24 7.79
C ALA A 499 -29.47 -38.46 7.32
N SER A 500 -29.03 -39.20 6.29
CA SER A 500 -29.66 -40.46 5.87
C SER A 500 -29.22 -41.65 6.71
N THR A 501 -28.02 -41.61 7.31
CA THR A 501 -27.50 -42.65 8.21
C THR A 501 -28.06 -42.54 9.62
N LEU A 502 -28.34 -41.32 10.11
CA LEU A 502 -28.96 -41.10 11.43
C LEU A 502 -30.50 -41.25 11.47
N LYS A 503 -31.16 -41.47 10.33
CA LYS A 503 -32.60 -41.84 10.29
C LYS A 503 -32.85 -43.37 10.32
N GLY A 504 -31.79 -44.18 10.28
CA GLY A 504 -31.87 -45.64 10.31
C GLY A 504 -31.83 -46.27 11.72
N GLU A 505 -31.42 -45.53 12.75
CA GLU A 505 -31.24 -46.07 14.13
C GLU A 505 -32.21 -45.45 15.15
N ARG A 506 -33.45 -45.19 14.72
CA ARG A 506 -34.60 -45.14 15.63
C ARG A 506 -35.77 -45.93 15.03
N LYS A 507 -35.65 -47.25 15.09
CA LYS A 507 -36.70 -48.18 15.52
C LYS A 507 -36.09 -49.55 15.83
#